data_AF-A0A3M2AXG8-F1
#
_entry.id   AF-A0A3M2AXG8-F1
#
_cell.length_a   1.000
_cell.length_b   1.000
_cell.length_c   1.000
_cell.angle_alpha   90.00
_cell.angle_beta   90.00
_cell.angle_gamma   90.00
#
_symmetry.space_group_name_H-M   'P 1'
#
loop_
_entity.id
_entity.type
_entity.pdbx_description
1 polymer ?
#
loop_
_entity_poly.entity_id
_entity_poly.type
_entity_poly.pdbx_seq_one_letter_code
_entity_poly.pdbx_strand_id
1 'polypeptide(L)' 'MGSSIVELAKGTAQEAHVGETAIVHYTGWLEGGMKFDGSQDCNEPISFGLGANRIIPPL' A
#
# COMPACT_ATOMS: atom_id res chain seq x y z
N MET A 1 -8.21 -13.57 14.62
CA MET A 1 -6.98 -12.77 14.47
C MET A 1 -7.37 -11.50 13.74
N GLY A 2 -7.06 -10.33 14.29
CA GLY A 2 -7.46 -9.04 13.71
C GLY A 2 -6.27 -8.35 13.06
N SER A 3 -6.52 -7.55 12.01
CA SER A 3 -5.54 -6.59 11.50
C SER A 3 -5.45 -5.39 12.44
N SER A 4 -4.25 -4.85 12.60
CA SER A 4 -4.00 -3.57 13.27
C SER A 4 -3.33 -2.62 12.29
N ILE A 5 -3.69 -1.34 12.35
CA ILE A 5 -3.14 -0.30 11.49
C ILE A 5 -2.46 0.72 12.40
N VAL A 6 -1.23 1.11 12.05
CA VAL A 6 -0.46 2.14 12.74
C VAL A 6 -0.04 3.18 11.70
N GLU A 7 -0.40 4.45 11.96
CA GLU A 7 0.09 5.57 11.16
C GLU A 7 1.45 6.02 11.71
N LEU A 8 2.49 5.95 10.87
CA LEU A 8 3.83 6.39 11.26
C LEU A 8 4.04 7.89 11.01
N ALA A 9 3.42 8.43 9.96
CA ALA A 9 3.46 9.84 9.60
C ALA A 9 2.25 10.21 8.75
N LYS A 10 1.61 11.35 9.07
CA LYS A 10 0.47 11.87 8.33
C LYS A 10 0.92 12.70 7.12
N GLY A 11 0.31 12.47 5.97
CA GLY A 11 0.45 13.35 4.80
C GLY A 11 -0.22 14.71 5.03
N THR A 12 0.26 15.75 4.35
CA THR A 12 -0.28 17.12 4.43
C THR A 12 -1.17 17.50 3.25
N ALA A 13 -1.23 16.65 2.22
CA ALA A 13 -2.06 16.88 1.04
C ALA A 13 -3.54 16.60 1.33
N GLN A 14 -4.39 16.97 0.36
CA GLN A 14 -5.81 16.62 0.39
C GLN A 14 -5.98 15.10 0.45
N GLU A 15 -6.97 14.64 1.21
CA GLU A 15 -7.33 13.23 1.28
C GLU A 15 -7.84 12.74 -0.08
N ALA A 16 -7.43 11.53 -0.46
CA ALA A 16 -7.85 10.93 -1.71
C ALA A 16 -9.27 10.34 -1.62
N HIS A 17 -10.03 10.40 -2.71
CA HIS A 17 -11.45 10.05 -2.77
C HIS A 17 -11.76 8.95 -3.79
N VAL A 18 -12.94 8.34 -3.65
CA VAL A 18 -13.44 7.31 -4.59
C VAL A 18 -13.43 7.83 -6.02
N GLY A 19 -12.92 7.03 -6.95
CA GLY A 19 -12.76 7.39 -8.37
C GLY A 19 -11.38 7.95 -8.72
N GLU A 20 -10.56 8.32 -7.73
CA GLU A 20 -9.17 8.73 -7.96
C GLU A 20 -8.22 7.52 -8.06
N THR A 21 -7.03 7.76 -8.60
CA THR A 21 -5.96 6.75 -8.67
C THR A 21 -4.96 6.97 -7.53
N ALA A 22 -4.80 5.97 -6.68
CA ALA A 22 -3.73 5.92 -5.70
C ALA A 22 -2.47 5.32 -6.33
N ILE A 23 -1.31 5.91 -6.04
CA ILE A 23 0.01 5.40 -6.42
C ILE A 23 0.80 5.23 -5.13
N VAL A 24 1.23 4.00 -4.82
CA VAL A 24 1.84 3.69 -3.51
C VAL A 24 3.05 2.79 -3.64
N HIS A 25 4.01 3.00 -2.74
CA HIS A 25 5.01 1.99 -2.42
C HIS A 25 4.53 1.12 -1.26
N TYR A 26 4.90 -0.15 -1.30
CA TYR A 26 4.59 -1.12 -0.24
C TYR A 26 5.84 -1.91 0.12
N THR A 27 5.83 -2.52 1.30
CA THR A 27 6.84 -3.49 1.71
C THR A 27 6.16 -4.52 2.59
N GLY A 28 6.31 -5.79 2.20
CA GLY A 28 5.78 -6.94 2.90
C GLY A 28 6.83 -7.61 3.77
N TRP A 29 6.42 -7.99 4.97
CA TRP A 29 7.29 -8.64 5.96
C TRP A 29 6.62 -9.90 6.50
N LEU A 30 7.40 -10.96 6.67
CA LEU A 30 7.00 -12.16 7.41
C LEU A 30 7.17 -11.92 8.91
N GLU A 31 6.56 -12.78 9.70
CA GLU A 31 6.82 -12.85 11.13
C GLU A 31 8.34 -13.05 11.37
N GLY A 32 8.93 -12.25 12.27
CA GLY A 32 10.37 -12.24 12.52
C GLY A 32 11.16 -11.19 11.73
N GLY A 33 10.50 -10.37 10.90
CA GLY A 33 11.13 -9.21 10.26
C GLY A 33 11.88 -9.53 8.98
N MET A 34 11.68 -10.73 8.40
CA MET A 34 12.18 -11.03 7.07
C MET A 34 11.29 -10.37 6.02
N LYS A 35 11.89 -9.52 5.18
CA LYS A 35 11.20 -8.94 4.02
C LYS A 35 10.90 -10.03 3.00
N PHE A 36 9.66 -10.09 2.48
CA PHE A 36 9.30 -11.00 1.40
C PHE A 36 9.15 -10.30 0.05
N ASP A 37 8.66 -9.06 0.04
CA ASP A 37 8.46 -8.28 -1.18
C ASP A 37 8.45 -6.77 -0.87
N GLY A 38 8.65 -5.94 -1.89
CA GLY A 38 8.43 -4.50 -1.78
C GLY A 38 8.79 -3.75 -3.04
N SER A 39 7.85 -2.92 -3.52
CA SER A 39 8.03 -2.11 -4.73
C SER A 39 9.20 -1.12 -4.68
N GLN A 40 9.71 -0.80 -3.50
CA GLN A 40 10.91 0.04 -3.36
C GLN A 40 12.18 -0.65 -3.88
N ASP A 41 12.26 -2.00 -3.87
CA ASP A 41 13.45 -2.69 -4.37
C ASP A 41 13.61 -2.53 -5.88
N CYS A 42 12.48 -2.41 -6.59
CA CYS A 42 12.43 -2.25 -8.04
C CYS A 42 12.17 -0.80 -8.47
N ASN A 43 12.02 0.15 -7.53
CA ASN A 43 11.59 1.53 -7.80
C ASN A 43 10.30 1.62 -8.65
N GLU A 44 9.43 0.63 -8.55
CA GLU A 44 8.23 0.52 -9.39
C GLU A 44 6.97 0.51 -8.51
N PRO A 45 6.35 1.69 -8.25
CA PRO A 45 5.16 1.77 -7.43
C PRO A 45 3.97 1.10 -8.11
N ILE A 46 3.01 0.66 -7.31
CA ILE A 46 1.74 0.15 -7.83
C ILE A 46 0.71 1.26 -7.93
N SER A 47 -0.19 1.14 -8.90
CA SER A 47 -1.31 2.07 -9.07
C SER A 47 -2.64 1.31 -9.10
N PHE A 48 -3.65 1.88 -8.44
CA PHE A 48 -5.00 1.32 -8.44
C PHE A 48 -6.06 2.40 -8.22
N GLY A 49 -7.26 2.15 -8.75
CA GLY A 49 -8.41 3.05 -8.58
C GLY A 49 -9.10 2.84 -7.23
N LEU A 50 -9.36 3.94 -6.51
CA LEU A 50 -10.05 3.94 -5.23
C LEU A 50 -11.54 3.65 -5.41
N GLY A 51 -12.05 2.69 -4.62
CA GLY A 51 -13.46 2.27 -4.66
C GLY A 51 -13.85 1.45 -5.90
N ALA A 52 -12.89 1.03 -6.73
CA ALA A 52 -13.16 0.25 -7.94
C ALA A 52 -13.37 -1.26 -7.70
N ASN A 53 -13.43 -1.73 -6.44
CA ASN A 53 -13.44 -3.15 -6.05
C ASN A 53 -12.35 -3.98 -6.74
N ARG A 54 -11.21 -3.35 -7.06
CA ARG A 54 -10.04 -4.02 -7.61
C ARG A 54 -9.15 -4.49 -6.46
N ILE A 55 -8.78 -5.77 -6.52
CA ILE A 55 -7.80 -6.36 -5.61
C ILE A 55 -6.41 -5.93 -6.12
N ILE A 56 -5.52 -5.53 -5.21
CA ILE A 56 -4.09 -5.42 -5.53
C ILE A 56 -3.65 -6.83 -5.93
N PRO A 57 -3.15 -7.07 -7.17
CA PRO A 57 -2.76 -8.41 -7.61
C PRO A 57 -1.87 -9.06 -6.54
N PRO A 58 -2.02 -10.38 -6.31
CA PRO A 58 -1.29 -11.04 -5.23
C PRO A 58 0.19 -10.74 -5.36
N LEU A 59 0.72 -10.13 -4.30
CA LEU A 59 2.14 -9.96 -4.01
C LEU A 59 2.75 -11.34 -3.78
#